data_AF-A0A519ZBI5-F1
#
_entry.id   AF-A0A519ZBI5-F1
#
_cell.length_a   1.000
_cell.length_b   1.000
_cell.length_c   1.000
_cell.angle_alpha   90.00
_cell.angle_beta   90.00
_cell.angle_gamma   90.00
#
_symmetry.space_group_name_H-M   'P 1'
#
loop_
_entity.id
_entity.type
_entity.pdbx_description
1 polymer ?
#
loop_
_entity_poly.entity_id
_entity_poly.type
_entity_poly.pdbx_seq_one_letter_code
_entity_poly.pdbx_strand_id
1 'polypeptide(L)'
;EERMTTARTFRVFPGEGVHSEQLVDLVLKLDRLGYTGDYSFEVFNDDYQQMPLPMVAERGRRSALWLAEDVLRRSVPLPNQMRLKG
;
A
#
# COMPACT_ATOMS: atom_id res chain seq x y z
N GLU A 1 4.11 -12.14 -24.60
CA GLU A 1 4.26 -13.00 -23.41
C GLU A 1 5.21 -12.45 -22.36
N GLU A 2 6.33 -11.80 -22.71
CA GLU A 2 7.32 -11.31 -21.71
C GLU A 2 6.80 -10.32 -20.67
N ARG A 3 5.83 -9.44 -20.99
CA ARG A 3 5.32 -8.45 -20.01
C ARG A 3 4.56 -9.09 -18.85
N MET A 4 3.93 -10.25 -19.06
CA MET A 4 3.09 -10.90 -18.05
C MET A 4 3.92 -11.66 -17.00
N THR A 5 5.11 -12.15 -17.38
CA THR A 5 6.03 -12.83 -16.47
C THR A 5 6.73 -11.82 -15.56
N THR A 6 7.22 -10.70 -16.10
CA THR A 6 7.86 -9.63 -15.32
C THR A 6 6.91 -9.02 -14.27
N ALA A 7 5.63 -8.86 -14.61
CA ALA A 7 4.62 -8.30 -13.71
C ALA A 7 4.23 -9.22 -12.52
N ARG A 8 4.65 -10.49 -12.52
CA ARG A 8 4.40 -11.43 -11.41
C ARG A 8 5.60 -11.52 -10.45
N THR A 9 6.82 -11.36 -10.95
CA THR A 9 8.03 -11.57 -10.13
C THR A 9 8.50 -10.31 -9.41
N PHE A 10 8.10 -9.10 -9.84
CA PHE A 10 8.60 -7.84 -9.27
C PHE A 10 7.54 -6.99 -8.57
N ARG A 11 6.42 -7.59 -8.14
CA ARG A 11 5.45 -6.87 -7.30
C ARG A 11 6.08 -6.68 -5.93
N VAL A 12 6.36 -5.44 -5.56
CA VAL A 12 6.86 -5.06 -4.24
C VAL A 12 5.90 -4.09 -3.58
N PHE A 13 6.05 -3.86 -2.28
CA PHE A 13 5.23 -2.88 -1.58
C PHE A 13 5.40 -1.47 -2.18
N PRO A 14 4.35 -0.63 -2.14
CA PRO A 14 4.46 0.78 -2.49
C PRO A 14 5.64 1.47 -1.78
N GLY A 15 6.43 2.25 -2.51
CA GLY A 15 7.67 2.88 -2.00
C GLY A 15 8.94 2.04 -2.21
N GLU A 16 8.83 0.75 -2.54
CA GLU A 16 10.00 -0.13 -2.74
C GLU A 16 10.30 -0.42 -4.22
N GLY A 17 9.42 0.02 -5.13
CA GLY A 17 9.52 -0.25 -6.57
C GLY A 17 9.59 1.00 -7.43
N VAL A 18 9.94 0.80 -8.71
CA VAL A 18 10.09 1.89 -9.71
C VAL A 18 8.79 2.60 -10.07
N HIS A 19 7.64 2.04 -9.68
CA HIS A 19 6.31 2.59 -9.97
C HIS A 19 5.71 3.41 -8.82
N SER A 20 6.53 3.79 -7.84
CA SER A 20 6.05 4.47 -6.63
C SER A 20 5.40 5.82 -6.95
N GLU A 21 5.97 6.62 -7.87
CA GLU A 21 5.40 7.91 -8.26
C GLU A 21 4.04 7.75 -8.96
N GLN A 22 3.92 6.80 -9.90
CA GLN A 22 2.65 6.56 -10.59
C GLN A 22 1.57 6.04 -9.64
N LEU A 23 1.96 5.26 -8.62
CA LEU A 23 1.04 4.81 -7.58
C LEU A 23 0.56 5.99 -6.73
N VAL A 24 1.44 6.91 -6.35
CA VAL A 24 1.09 8.14 -5.64
C VAL A 24 0.06 8.95 -6.43
N ASP A 25 0.31 9.17 -7.73
CA ASP A 25 -0.61 9.90 -8.61
C ASP A 25 -1.99 9.24 -8.68
N LEU A 26 -2.04 7.91 -8.79
CA LEU A 26 -3.27 7.15 -8.81
C LEU A 26 -4.06 7.32 -7.50
N VAL A 27 -3.41 7.14 -6.36
CA VAL A 27 -4.05 7.21 -5.04
C VAL A 27 -4.55 8.63 -4.75
N LEU A 28 -3.76 9.67 -5.06
CA LEU A 28 -4.20 11.06 -4.94
C LEU A 28 -5.37 11.40 -5.86
N LYS A 29 -5.42 10.79 -7.06
CA LYS A 29 -6.55 10.98 -7.96
C LYS A 29 -7.83 10.33 -7.41
N LEU A 30 -7.74 9.13 -6.84
CA LEU A 30 -8.86 8.47 -6.17
C LEU A 30 -9.35 9.27 -4.95
N ASP A 31 -8.43 9.80 -4.14
CA ASP A 31 -8.74 10.65 -3.00
C ASP A 31 -9.51 11.91 -3.42
N ARG A 32 -9.05 12.61 -4.46
CA ARG A 32 -9.74 13.78 -5.03
C ARG A 32 -11.13 13.46 -5.59
N LEU A 33 -11.34 12.22 -6.04
CA LEU A 33 -12.65 11.74 -6.48
C LEU A 33 -13.59 11.35 -5.31
N GLY A 34 -13.11 11.46 -4.06
CA GLY A 34 -13.88 11.17 -2.86
C GLY A 34 -13.90 9.68 -2.48
N TYR A 35 -12.96 8.88 -2.96
CA TYR A 35 -12.87 7.47 -2.56
C TYR A 35 -12.48 7.37 -1.08
N THR A 36 -13.37 6.77 -0.28
CA THR A 36 -13.22 6.62 1.18
C THR A 36 -13.09 5.16 1.62
N GLY A 37 -13.00 4.23 0.68
CA GLY A 37 -12.78 2.81 0.97
C GLY A 37 -11.35 2.52 1.42
N ASP A 38 -11.16 1.30 1.91
CA ASP A 38 -9.86 0.81 2.34
C ASP A 38 -8.95 0.47 1.15
N TYR A 39 -7.64 0.65 1.34
CA TYR A 39 -6.62 0.19 0.40
C TYR A 39 -5.99 -1.10 0.92
N SER A 40 -5.89 -2.11 0.06
CA SER A 40 -5.21 -3.38 0.36
C SER A 40 -4.04 -3.61 -0.59
N PHE A 41 -2.92 -4.13 -0.08
CA PHE A 41 -1.78 -4.50 -0.90
C PHE A 41 -1.84 -5.99 -1.26
N GLU A 42 -1.87 -6.28 -2.55
CA GLU A 42 -1.76 -7.64 -3.07
C GLU A 42 -0.37 -7.84 -3.66
N VAL A 43 0.57 -8.24 -2.79
CA VAL A 43 1.98 -8.37 -3.14
C VAL A 43 2.41 -9.82 -3.05
N PHE A 44 2.92 -10.33 -4.17
CA PHE A 44 3.51 -11.65 -4.28
C PHE A 44 4.76 -11.53 -5.15
N ASN A 45 5.89 -11.91 -4.58
CA ASN A 45 7.15 -12.07 -5.29
C ASN A 45 7.98 -13.15 -4.60
N ASP A 46 8.89 -13.76 -5.35
CA ASP A 46 9.71 -14.87 -4.86
C ASP A 46 10.66 -14.41 -3.74
N ASP A 47 11.16 -13.18 -3.79
CA ASP A 47 12.07 -12.64 -2.76
C ASP A 47 11.42 -12.62 -1.38
N TYR A 48 10.17 -12.17 -1.27
CA TYR A 48 9.42 -12.12 -0.02
C TYR A 48 9.07 -13.53 0.48
N GLN A 49 8.86 -14.49 -0.44
CA GLN A 49 8.65 -15.89 -0.05
C GLN A 49 9.91 -16.51 0.58
N GLN A 50 11.10 -16.01 0.22
CA GLN A 50 12.37 -16.45 0.81
C GLN A 50 12.74 -15.65 2.09
N MET A 51 11.99 -14.61 2.45
CA MET A 51 12.25 -13.78 3.64
C MET A 51 11.45 -14.26 4.87
N PRO A 52 11.93 -14.00 6.11
CA PRO A 52 11.14 -14.24 7.30
C PRO A 52 9.81 -13.47 7.28
N LEU A 53 8.69 -14.14 7.54
CA LEU A 53 7.35 -13.53 7.53
C LEU A 53 7.22 -12.25 8.38
N PRO A 54 7.79 -12.15 9.60
CA PRO A 54 7.73 -10.91 10.37
C PRO A 54 8.40 -9.72 9.67
N MET A 55 9.45 -9.98 8.90
CA MET A 55 10.16 -8.95 8.14
C MET A 55 9.31 -8.44 6.98
N VAL A 56 8.64 -9.34 6.25
CA VAL A 56 7.71 -8.97 5.16
C VAL A 56 6.53 -8.18 5.72
N ALA A 57 5.98 -8.60 6.87
CA ALA A 57 4.90 -7.87 7.55
C ALA A 57 5.31 -6.45 7.94
N GLU A 58 6.51 -6.26 8.49
CA GLU A 58 7.01 -4.93 8.86
C GLU A 58 7.27 -4.04 7.63
N ARG A 59 7.67 -4.62 6.49
CA ARG A 59 7.78 -3.86 5.23
C ARG A 59 6.41 -3.40 4.74
N GLY A 60 5.41 -4.30 4.75
CA GLY A 60 4.03 -3.96 4.42
C GLY A 60 3.45 -2.87 5.34
N ARG A 61 3.72 -2.96 6.65
CA ARG A 61 3.34 -1.94 7.62
C ARG A 61 3.96 -0.58 7.32
N ARG A 62 5.27 -0.53 7.05
CA ARG A 62 5.96 0.72 6.69
C ARG A 62 5.38 1.35 5.41
N SER A 63 5.08 0.52 4.42
CA SER A 63 4.45 0.99 3.18
C SER A 63 3.05 1.57 3.41
N ALA A 64 2.25 0.94 4.26
CA ALA A 64 0.91 1.43 4.62
C ALA A 64 0.97 2.78 5.36
N LEU A 65 1.91 2.92 6.31
CA LEU A 65 2.14 4.17 7.03
C LEU A 65 2.58 5.28 6.10
N TRP A 66 3.57 5.03 5.23
CA TRP A 66 4.02 5.99 4.23
C TRP A 66 2.87 6.46 3.32
N LEU A 67 2.05 5.53 2.83
CA LEU A 67 0.92 5.89 1.98
C LEU A 67 -0.13 6.72 2.72
N ALA A 68 -0.39 6.41 4.00
CA ALA A 68 -1.37 7.13 4.81
C ALA A 68 -0.88 8.53 5.24
N GLU A 69 0.35 8.61 5.74
CA GLU A 69 0.91 9.80 6.40
C GLU A 69 1.58 10.76 5.40
N ASP A 70 2.47 10.26 4.55
CA ASP A 70 3.25 11.09 3.64
C ASP A 70 2.48 11.46 2.36
N VAL A 71 1.74 10.49 1.81
CA VAL A 71 1.04 10.65 0.52
C VAL A 71 -0.37 11.21 0.71
N LEU A 72 -1.24 10.46 1.37
CA LEU A 72 -2.64 10.85 1.56
C LEU A 72 -2.82 11.94 2.63
N ARG A 73 -1.84 12.09 3.54
CA ARG A 73 -1.93 12.96 4.73
C ARG A 73 -3.24 12.75 5.49
N ARG A 74 -3.76 11.52 5.46
CA ARG A 74 -4.95 11.14 6.19
C ARG A 74 -4.53 10.84 7.61
N SER A 75 -5.04 11.61 8.56
CA SER A 75 -5.06 11.18 9.94
C SER A 75 -5.92 9.91 10.00
N VAL A 76 -5.30 8.74 10.10
CA VAL A 76 -6.07 7.51 10.37
C VAL A 76 -6.71 7.67 11.75
N PRO A 77 -8.04 7.58 11.87
CA PRO A 77 -8.64 7.42 13.19
C PRO A 77 -8.09 6.10 13.74
N LEU A 78 -7.59 6.15 14.99
CA LEU A 78 -7.14 4.95 15.68
C LEU A 78 -8.25 3.87 15.56
N PRO A 79 -7.92 2.64 15.13
CA PRO A 79 -8.89 1.55 15.20
C PRO A 79 -9.36 1.46 16.66
N ASN A 80 -10.68 1.46 16.88
CA ASN A 80 -11.43 1.63 18.14
C ASN A 80 -11.98 3.01 18.56
N GLN A 81 -12.00 4.04 17.70
CA GLN A 81 -12.85 5.20 18.02
C GLN A 81 -14.34 4.87 17.85
N MET A 82 -14.99 4.49 18.95
CA MET A 82 -16.44 4.47 19.10
C MET A 82 -17.02 5.79 18.61
N ARG A 83 -17.72 5.77 17.48
CA ARG A 83 -18.61 6.88 17.07
C ARG A 83 -19.78 6.91 18.05
N LEU A 84 -19.73 7.80 19.04
CA LEU A 84 -20.93 8.19 19.78
C LEU A 84 -21.84 8.92 18.80
N LYS A 85 -22.96 8.27 18.45
CA LYS A 85 -24.06 8.94 17.74
C LYS A 85 -24.73 9.89 18.72
N GLY A 86 -24.61 11.19 18.47
CA GLY A 86 -25.54 12.21 18.97
C GLY A 86 -26.67 12.40 17.99
#